data_AF-M5RQ46-F1
#
_entry.id   AF-M5RQ46-F1
#
_cell.length_a   1.000
_cell.length_b   1.000
_cell.length_c   1.000
_cell.angle_alpha   90.00
_cell.angle_beta   90.00
_cell.angle_gamma   90.00
#
_symmetry.space_group_name_H-M   'P 1'
#
loop_
_entity.id
_entity.type
_entity.pdbx_description
1 polymer ?
#
loop_
_entity_poly.entity_id
_entity_poly.type
_entity_poly.pdbx_seq_one_letter_code
_entity_poly.pdbx_strand_id
1 'polypeptide(L)'
;MGLFTDPEDAARAYDAAARASGKPRRLNFPTESEQKPRNKTSIFRGVHFCSISVGYVASFDRRRIGIFATEREAGIAYDKAALAAGRFLINHAAVDDEDERQRLLDADQERLKAERAAKKEQKRKAGYDWCERNKHIASKYIGVFARRDQCRFRAQFKQKHLGNFKSPAEAARAYDEAARAAGETKKLNFPDS
;
A
#
# COMPACT_ATOMS: atom_id res chain seq x y z
N MET A 1 -24.24 -31.66 35.17
CA MET A 1 -24.97 -30.60 34.43
C MET A 1 -25.69 -29.78 35.49
N GLY A 2 -25.16 -28.61 35.86
CA GLY A 2 -25.79 -27.75 36.87
C GLY A 2 -27.05 -27.12 36.30
N LEU A 3 -28.12 -27.04 37.10
CA LEU A 3 -29.29 -26.22 36.77
C LEU A 3 -28.92 -24.76 37.05
N PHE A 4 -28.80 -23.95 35.99
CA PHE A 4 -28.64 -22.50 36.11
C PHE A 4 -30.01 -21.86 35.94
N THR A 5 -30.43 -21.03 36.88
CA THR A 5 -31.70 -20.28 36.83
C THR A 5 -31.56 -18.97 36.06
N ASP A 6 -30.33 -18.52 35.81
CA ASP A 6 -30.00 -17.28 35.12
C ASP A 6 -29.19 -17.58 33.84
N PRO A 7 -29.65 -17.11 32.67
CA PRO A 7 -28.91 -17.27 31.41
C PRO A 7 -27.51 -16.63 31.42
N GLU A 8 -27.27 -15.57 32.21
CA GLU A 8 -25.94 -14.95 32.30
C GLU A 8 -24.92 -15.86 33.00
N ASP A 9 -25.32 -16.51 34.09
CA ASP A 9 -24.45 -17.45 34.81
C ASP A 9 -24.15 -18.71 33.99
N ALA A 10 -25.14 -19.19 33.22
CA ALA A 10 -24.93 -20.29 32.29
C ALA A 10 -23.89 -19.93 31.21
N ALA A 11 -23.96 -18.70 30.68
CA ALA A 11 -23.03 -18.21 29.67
C ALA A 11 -21.61 -18.00 30.25
N ARG A 12 -21.48 -17.47 31.47
CA ARG A 12 -20.18 -17.36 32.17
C ARG A 12 -19.56 -18.72 32.48
N ALA A 13 -20.36 -19.70 32.91
CA ALA A 13 -19.91 -21.06 33.17
C ALA A 13 -19.43 -21.77 31.89
N TYR A 14 -20.14 -21.56 30.78
CA TYR A 14 -19.72 -22.05 29.47
C TYR A 14 -18.36 -21.47 29.05
N ASP A 15 -18.18 -20.15 29.20
CA ASP A 15 -16.93 -19.47 28.86
C ASP A 15 -15.76 -19.96 29.74
N ALA A 16 -15.98 -20.19 31.03
CA ALA A 16 -14.98 -20.76 31.93
C ALA A 16 -14.56 -22.19 31.52
N ALA A 17 -15.52 -23.03 31.13
CA ALA A 17 -15.24 -24.39 30.62
C ALA A 17 -14.53 -24.37 29.26
N ALA A 18 -14.90 -23.43 28.38
CA ALA A 18 -14.24 -23.23 27.10
C ALA A 18 -12.77 -22.77 27.26
N ARG A 19 -12.49 -21.91 28.25
CA ARG A 19 -11.12 -21.54 28.63
C ARG A 19 -10.34 -22.74 29.20
N ALA A 20 -10.94 -23.51 30.10
CA ALA A 20 -10.30 -24.70 30.68
C ALA A 20 -9.98 -25.80 29.65
N SER A 21 -10.73 -25.87 28.55
CA SER A 21 -10.52 -26.84 27.46
C SER A 21 -9.53 -26.37 26.37
N GLY A 22 -8.96 -25.16 26.50
CA GLY A 22 -7.90 -24.66 25.62
C GLY A 22 -8.34 -24.32 24.19
N LYS A 23 -9.65 -24.19 23.93
CA LYS A 23 -10.21 -23.85 22.60
C LYS A 23 -11.28 -22.76 22.71
N PRO A 24 -10.93 -21.50 23.04
CA PRO A 24 -11.88 -20.40 23.16
C PRO A 24 -12.27 -19.88 21.77
N ARG A 25 -12.95 -20.70 20.96
CA ARG A 25 -13.27 -20.30 19.59
C ARG A 25 -14.46 -19.36 19.49
N ARG A 26 -15.32 -19.29 20.51
CA ARG A 26 -16.45 -18.35 20.65
C ARG A 26 -16.86 -18.25 22.12
N LEU A 27 -16.37 -17.25 22.84
CA LEU A 27 -16.85 -16.91 24.18
C LEU A 27 -18.03 -15.95 24.05
N ASN A 28 -19.00 -16.04 24.96
CA ASN A 28 -20.10 -15.09 25.04
C ASN A 28 -19.64 -13.74 25.61
N PHE A 29 -18.65 -13.78 26.51
CA PHE A 29 -17.99 -12.64 27.14
C PHE A 29 -16.47 -12.69 26.94
N PRO A 30 -15.98 -12.40 25.71
CA PRO A 30 -14.54 -12.34 25.44
C PRO A 30 -13.91 -11.09 26.08
N THR A 31 -12.74 -11.24 26.71
CA THR A 31 -11.93 -10.09 27.11
C THR A 31 -11.43 -9.31 25.88
N GLU A 32 -11.00 -8.06 26.04
CA GLU A 32 -10.43 -7.25 24.95
C GLU A 32 -9.28 -7.96 24.22
N SER A 33 -8.43 -8.68 24.98
CA SER A 33 -7.36 -9.52 24.46
C SER A 33 -7.81 -10.81 23.74
N GLU A 34 -9.07 -11.25 23.94
CA GLU A 34 -9.67 -12.45 23.34
C GLU A 34 -10.48 -12.13 22.06
N GLN A 35 -10.73 -10.85 21.76
CA GLN A 35 -11.46 -10.40 20.57
C GLN A 35 -10.55 -10.40 19.32
N LYS A 36 -10.39 -11.56 18.66
CA LYS A 36 -9.68 -11.62 17.37
C LYS A 36 -10.54 -11.08 16.21
N PRO A 37 -10.02 -10.16 15.36
CA PRO A 37 -10.75 -9.71 14.18
C PRO A 37 -10.97 -10.87 13.18
N ARG A 38 -12.20 -10.99 12.66
CA ARG A 38 -12.75 -12.13 11.87
C ARG A 38 -11.87 -12.71 10.75
N ASN A 39 -10.88 -11.96 10.25
CA ASN A 39 -10.04 -12.34 9.09
C ASN A 39 -8.53 -12.35 9.37
N LYS A 40 -8.08 -12.17 10.62
CA LYS A 40 -6.66 -12.28 10.97
C LYS A 40 -6.43 -13.49 11.85
N THR A 41 -5.52 -14.37 11.43
CA THR A 41 -5.05 -15.51 12.22
C THR A 41 -4.15 -15.09 13.38
N SER A 42 -3.66 -13.84 13.39
CA SER A 42 -2.74 -13.27 14.37
C SER A 42 -2.78 -11.73 14.37
N ILE A 43 -2.44 -11.11 15.51
CA ILE A 43 -2.29 -9.66 15.72
C ILE A 43 -0.98 -9.11 15.11
N PHE A 44 0.03 -9.98 14.91
CA PHE A 44 1.32 -9.61 14.34
C PHE A 44 1.36 -9.85 12.82
N ARG A 45 1.88 -8.88 12.07
CA ARG A 45 2.05 -8.96 10.60
C ARG A 45 3.05 -10.06 10.27
N GLY A 46 2.74 -10.84 9.24
CA GLY A 46 3.60 -11.95 8.78
C GLY A 46 3.55 -13.18 9.68
N VAL A 47 2.69 -13.18 10.70
CA VAL A 47 2.48 -14.31 11.60
C VAL A 47 1.10 -14.91 11.36
N HIS A 48 1.01 -16.23 11.31
CA HIS A 48 -0.27 -16.93 11.23
C HIS A 48 -0.19 -18.28 11.94
N PHE A 49 -1.30 -18.68 12.56
CA PHE A 49 -1.39 -20.02 13.14
C PHE A 49 -1.57 -21.07 12.03
N CYS A 50 -0.73 -22.10 12.04
CA CYS A 50 -0.84 -23.25 11.16
C CYS A 50 -1.27 -24.47 11.98
N SER A 51 -2.46 -25.01 11.70
CA SER A 51 -2.95 -26.21 12.37
C SER A 51 -2.18 -27.47 11.99
N ILE A 52 -1.58 -27.53 10.80
CA ILE A 52 -0.80 -28.68 10.31
C ILE A 52 0.52 -28.80 11.08
N SER A 53 1.22 -27.68 11.26
CA SER A 53 2.49 -27.64 12.00
C SER A 53 2.31 -27.37 13.50
N VAL A 54 1.06 -27.28 13.97
CA VAL A 54 0.67 -27.00 15.36
C VAL A 54 1.51 -25.87 15.98
N GLY A 55 1.48 -24.70 15.35
CA GLY A 55 2.27 -23.56 15.81
C GLY A 55 2.06 -22.29 14.99
N TYR A 56 2.73 -21.21 15.41
CA TYR A 56 2.71 -19.91 14.73
C TYR A 56 3.84 -19.83 13.72
N VAL A 57 3.49 -19.67 12.46
CA VAL A 57 4.44 -19.52 11.36
C VAL A 57 4.73 -18.04 11.17
N ALA A 58 6.00 -17.65 11.30
CA ALA A 58 6.47 -16.33 10.91
C ALA A 58 7.04 -16.37 9.48
N SER A 59 6.65 -15.43 8.64
CA SER A 59 7.17 -15.27 7.29
C SER A 59 7.48 -13.81 6.97
N PHE A 60 8.60 -13.59 6.30
CA PHE A 60 9.06 -12.27 5.85
C PHE A 60 9.51 -12.34 4.39
N ASP A 61 9.07 -11.39 3.58
CA ASP A 61 9.36 -11.30 2.15
C ASP A 61 9.24 -12.64 1.39
N ARG A 62 8.09 -13.31 1.57
CA ARG A 62 7.75 -14.63 1.00
C ARG A 62 8.62 -15.81 1.46
N ARG A 63 9.56 -15.59 2.39
CA ARG A 63 10.36 -16.64 3.02
C ARG A 63 9.80 -16.98 4.40
N ARG A 64 9.72 -18.27 4.71
CA ARG A 64 9.38 -18.74 6.05
C ARG A 64 10.59 -18.53 6.96
N ILE A 65 10.39 -17.84 8.07
CA ILE A 65 11.42 -17.64 9.11
C ILE A 65 11.47 -18.88 10.01
N GLY A 66 10.30 -19.35 10.46
CA GLY A 66 10.21 -20.48 11.37
C GLY A 66 8.78 -20.78 11.81
N ILE A 67 8.66 -21.82 12.62
CA ILE A 67 7.45 -22.21 13.35
C ILE A 67 7.76 -22.03 14.83
N PHE A 68 6.87 -21.34 15.55
CA PHE A 68 7.05 -20.98 16.95
C PHE A 68 5.87 -21.46 17.78
N ALA A 69 6.10 -21.69 19.08
CA ALA A 69 5.05 -22.14 19.98
C ALA A 69 4.03 -21.01 20.25
N THR A 70 4.51 -19.77 20.37
CA THR A 70 3.67 -18.61 20.67
C THR A 70 3.59 -17.60 19.53
N GLU A 71 2.46 -16.89 19.50
CA GLU A 71 2.20 -15.80 18.54
C GLU A 71 3.25 -14.68 18.68
N ARG A 72 3.63 -14.39 19.93
CA ARG A 72 4.59 -13.36 20.28
C ARG A 72 6.01 -13.70 19.83
N GLU A 73 6.49 -14.92 20.08
CA GLU A 73 7.81 -15.36 19.61
C GLU A 73 7.93 -15.26 18.09
N ALA A 74 6.88 -15.67 17.38
CA ALA A 74 6.80 -15.51 15.93
C ALA A 74 6.84 -14.03 15.51
N GLY A 75 6.16 -13.14 16.26
CA GLY A 75 6.20 -11.70 16.04
C GLY A 75 7.60 -11.10 16.24
N ILE A 76 8.30 -11.50 17.30
CA ILE A 76 9.68 -11.04 17.59
C ILE A 76 10.64 -11.53 16.50
N ALA A 77 10.49 -12.78 16.05
CA ALA A 77 11.29 -13.32 14.95
C ALA A 77 11.06 -12.56 13.63
N TYR A 78 9.80 -12.19 13.35
CA TYR A 78 9.47 -11.32 12.23
C TYR A 78 10.14 -9.95 12.34
N ASP A 79 10.08 -9.32 13.52
CA ASP A 79 10.65 -7.99 13.75
C ASP A 79 12.18 -7.98 13.56
N LYS A 80 12.87 -9.00 14.08
CA LYS A 80 14.30 -9.20 13.84
C LYS A 80 14.64 -9.33 12.36
N ALA A 81 13.86 -10.13 11.61
CA ALA A 81 14.05 -10.30 10.18
C ALA A 81 13.79 -9.00 9.40
N ALA A 82 12.77 -8.24 9.80
CA ALA A 82 12.43 -6.97 9.19
C ALA A 82 13.51 -5.90 9.43
N LEU A 83 14.02 -5.79 10.66
CA LEU A 83 15.13 -4.89 10.99
C LEU A 83 16.41 -5.27 10.25
N ALA A 84 16.74 -6.56 10.15
CA ALA A 84 17.89 -7.03 9.37
C ALA A 84 17.78 -6.69 7.87
N ALA A 85 16.55 -6.57 7.34
CA ALA A 85 16.28 -6.14 5.98
C ALA A 85 16.15 -4.61 5.82
N GLY A 86 16.45 -3.83 6.86
CA GLY A 86 16.35 -2.36 6.85
C GLY A 86 14.92 -1.83 6.83
N ARG A 87 13.94 -2.61 7.29
CA ARG A 87 12.55 -2.16 7.44
C ARG A 87 12.32 -1.62 8.84
N PHE A 88 11.82 -0.39 8.91
CA PHE A 88 11.49 0.26 10.18
C PHE A 88 10.06 -0.03 10.64
N LEU A 89 9.11 -0.24 9.71
CA LEU A 89 7.73 -0.61 10.05
C LEU A 89 7.64 -2.09 10.46
N ILE A 90 7.82 -2.34 11.76
CA ILE A 90 7.78 -3.66 12.43
C ILE A 90 6.55 -3.79 13.34
N ASN A 91 6.37 -4.94 13.99
CA ASN A 91 5.20 -5.21 14.84
C ASN A 91 5.37 -4.74 16.30
N HIS A 92 6.60 -4.51 16.73
CA HIS A 92 6.99 -4.26 18.13
C HIS A 92 6.51 -5.36 19.08
N ALA A 93 6.62 -6.62 18.66
CA ALA A 93 6.12 -7.78 19.41
C ALA A 93 6.89 -8.05 20.71
N ALA A 94 8.03 -7.38 20.92
CA ALA A 94 8.79 -7.43 22.16
C ALA A 94 8.21 -6.52 23.26
N VAL A 95 7.30 -5.61 22.92
CA VAL A 95 6.68 -4.67 23.88
C VAL A 95 5.42 -5.29 24.45
N ASP A 96 5.37 -5.40 25.77
CA ASP A 96 4.22 -5.91 26.54
C ASP A 96 3.08 -4.90 26.62
N ASP A 97 3.43 -3.64 26.83
CA ASP A 97 2.48 -2.54 26.98
C ASP A 97 1.86 -2.17 25.63
N GLU A 98 0.54 -2.34 25.51
CA GLU A 98 -0.16 -2.15 24.24
C GLU A 98 -0.20 -0.69 23.81
N ASP A 99 -0.28 0.25 24.76
CA ASP A 99 -0.29 1.69 24.49
C ASP A 99 1.07 2.13 23.94
N GLU A 100 2.16 1.69 24.55
CA GLU A 100 3.51 1.96 24.09
C GLU A 100 3.78 1.30 22.73
N ARG A 101 3.32 0.06 22.54
CA ARG A 101 3.36 -0.62 21.24
C ARG A 101 2.64 0.20 20.17
N GLN A 102 1.44 0.72 20.47
CA GLN A 102 0.66 1.49 19.52
C GLN A 102 1.35 2.81 19.16
N ARG A 103 1.92 3.52 20.15
CA ARG A 103 2.73 4.73 19.90
C ARG A 103 3.92 4.46 18.99
N LEU A 104 4.62 3.35 19.17
CA LEU A 104 5.75 2.96 18.32
C LEU A 104 5.29 2.65 16.89
N LEU A 105 4.17 1.94 16.73
CA LEU A 105 3.57 1.67 15.42
C LEU A 105 3.18 2.96 14.69
N ASP A 106 2.60 3.92 15.41
CA ASP A 106 2.20 5.21 14.85
C ASP A 106 3.43 6.04 14.45
N ALA A 107 4.48 6.06 15.28
CA ALA A 107 5.75 6.70 14.96
C ALA A 107 6.40 6.12 13.70
N ASP A 108 6.40 4.79 13.53
CA ASP A 108 6.93 4.14 12.33
C ASP A 108 6.10 4.47 11.08
N GLN A 109 4.77 4.53 11.23
CA GLN A 109 3.89 4.95 10.14
C GLN A 109 4.12 6.40 9.73
N GLU A 110 4.30 7.30 10.70
CA GLU A 110 4.61 8.70 10.45
C GLU A 110 5.95 8.86 9.75
N ARG A 111 6.99 8.13 10.17
CA ARG A 111 8.29 8.11 9.48
C ARG A 111 8.15 7.65 8.03
N LEU A 112 7.41 6.56 7.79
CA LEU A 112 7.17 6.05 6.43
C LEU A 112 6.38 7.05 5.56
N LYS A 113 5.36 7.69 6.15
CA LYS A 113 4.57 8.74 5.46
C LYS A 113 5.48 9.93 5.12
N ALA A 114 6.33 10.37 6.05
CA ALA A 114 7.28 11.45 5.84
C ALA A 114 8.32 11.11 4.76
N GLU A 115 8.90 9.91 4.77
CA GLU A 115 9.85 9.46 3.73
C GLU A 115 9.20 9.43 2.35
N ARG A 116 7.97 8.92 2.26
CA ARG A 116 7.19 8.93 1.00
C ARG A 116 6.88 10.34 0.54
N ALA A 117 6.50 11.24 1.45
CA ALA A 117 6.24 12.64 1.16
C ALA A 117 7.52 13.35 0.67
N ALA A 118 8.65 13.14 1.35
CA ALA A 118 9.95 13.69 0.96
C ALA A 118 10.39 13.18 -0.42
N LYS A 119 10.21 11.88 -0.71
CA LYS A 119 10.49 11.31 -2.03
C LYS A 119 9.57 11.88 -3.12
N LYS A 120 8.29 12.10 -2.80
CA LYS A 120 7.35 12.79 -3.70
C LYS A 120 7.78 14.23 -3.95
N GLU A 121 8.20 14.94 -2.92
CA GLU A 121 8.72 16.31 -2.99
C GLU A 121 10.00 16.38 -3.84
N GLN A 122 10.92 15.44 -3.64
CA GLN A 122 12.14 15.31 -4.45
C GLN A 122 11.80 15.10 -5.92
N LYS A 123 10.85 14.22 -6.24
CA LYS A 123 10.35 14.02 -7.61
C LYS A 123 9.65 15.27 -8.17
N ARG A 124 8.91 16.00 -7.35
CA ARG A 124 8.29 17.28 -7.71
C ARG A 124 9.34 18.30 -8.11
N LYS A 125 10.38 18.48 -7.30
CA LYS A 125 11.53 19.36 -7.60
C LYS A 125 12.31 18.90 -8.83
N ALA A 126 12.43 17.60 -9.05
CA ALA A 126 13.06 17.02 -10.24
C ALA A 126 12.18 17.09 -11.51
N GLY A 127 11.00 17.74 -11.47
CA GLY A 127 10.12 17.93 -12.63
C GLY A 127 9.32 16.70 -13.06
N TYR A 128 9.39 15.58 -12.32
CA TYR A 128 8.70 14.32 -12.64
C TYR A 128 7.18 14.38 -12.42
N ASP A 129 6.71 15.34 -11.61
CA ASP A 129 5.30 15.53 -11.24
C ASP A 129 4.43 16.12 -12.38
N TRP A 130 5.06 16.64 -13.44
CA TRP A 130 4.34 17.07 -14.64
C TRP A 130 3.58 15.90 -15.29
N CYS A 131 4.16 14.70 -15.30
CA CYS A 131 3.54 13.49 -15.86
C CYS A 131 2.31 13.03 -15.09
N GLU A 132 2.34 13.07 -13.75
CA GLU A 132 1.18 12.70 -12.91
C GLU A 132 0.05 13.72 -13.02
N ARG A 133 0.40 15.02 -13.05
CA ARG A 133 -0.58 16.11 -13.24
C ARG A 133 -1.23 16.09 -14.63
N ASN A 134 -0.48 15.69 -15.66
CA ASN A 134 -0.94 15.75 -17.05
C ASN A 134 -1.32 14.39 -17.66
N LYS A 135 -1.45 13.33 -16.84
CA LYS A 135 -1.87 11.99 -17.30
C LYS A 135 -3.23 11.99 -18.01
N HIS A 136 -4.09 12.96 -17.69
CA HIS A 136 -5.43 13.15 -18.26
C HIS A 136 -5.49 14.17 -19.40
N ILE A 137 -4.40 14.87 -19.73
CA ILE A 137 -4.39 15.80 -20.85
C ILE A 137 -4.28 14.99 -22.14
N ALA A 138 -5.42 14.65 -22.72
CA ALA A 138 -5.48 14.53 -24.17
C ALA A 138 -5.05 15.89 -24.74
N SER A 139 -4.03 15.91 -25.60
CA SER A 139 -3.51 17.16 -26.16
C SER A 139 -4.65 17.88 -26.88
N LYS A 140 -4.92 19.13 -26.47
CA LYS A 140 -5.89 20.02 -27.11
C LYS A 140 -5.58 20.28 -28.60
N TYR A 141 -4.35 20.01 -29.01
CA TYR A 141 -3.79 20.31 -30.31
C TYR A 141 -3.83 19.09 -31.25
N ILE A 142 -4.24 19.35 -32.49
CA ILE A 142 -4.28 18.43 -33.63
C ILE A 142 -2.87 17.89 -33.90
N GLY A 143 -2.77 16.56 -34.07
CA GLY A 143 -1.51 15.89 -34.40
C GLY A 143 -0.50 15.83 -33.26
N VAL A 144 -0.86 16.32 -32.06
CA VAL A 144 -0.04 16.21 -30.85
C VAL A 144 -0.57 15.05 -30.02
N PHE A 145 0.32 14.21 -29.50
CA PHE A 145 0.00 13.06 -28.66
C PHE A 145 0.87 13.06 -27.40
N ALA A 146 0.27 12.97 -26.22
CA ALA A 146 1.02 12.84 -24.97
C ALA A 146 1.63 11.43 -24.83
N ARG A 147 2.97 11.35 -24.69
CA ARG A 147 3.72 10.14 -24.33
C ARG A 147 3.92 10.12 -22.81
N ARG A 148 3.07 9.36 -22.12
CA ARG A 148 3.05 9.27 -20.65
C ARG A 148 4.31 8.63 -20.07
N ASP A 149 4.90 7.71 -20.81
CA ASP A 149 6.13 6.98 -20.48
C ASP A 149 7.38 7.88 -20.49
N GLN A 150 7.41 8.86 -21.40
CA GLN A 150 8.57 9.72 -21.64
C GLN A 150 8.40 11.16 -21.12
N CYS A 151 7.24 11.51 -20.57
CA CYS A 151 6.87 12.87 -20.17
C CYS A 151 7.11 13.90 -21.29
N ARG A 152 6.71 13.55 -22.52
CA ARG A 152 6.88 14.38 -23.71
C ARG A 152 5.65 14.36 -24.60
N PHE A 153 5.55 15.32 -25.51
CA PHE A 153 4.54 15.35 -26.56
C PHE A 153 5.14 14.95 -27.89
N ARG A 154 4.54 13.95 -28.52
CA ARG A 154 4.87 13.53 -29.87
C ARG A 154 4.04 14.37 -30.84
N ALA A 155 4.71 15.07 -31.76
CA ALA A 155 4.02 15.67 -32.90
C ALA A 155 4.08 14.70 -34.10
N GLN A 156 2.96 14.56 -34.79
CA GLN A 156 2.82 13.73 -35.97
C GLN A 156 1.97 14.41 -37.03
N PHE A 157 2.49 14.51 -38.25
CA PHE A 157 1.78 15.06 -39.42
C PHE A 157 1.76 14.01 -40.53
N LYS A 158 0.57 13.66 -41.05
CA LYS A 158 0.37 12.61 -42.08
C LYS A 158 1.18 11.33 -41.80
N GLN A 159 1.06 10.81 -40.58
CA GLN A 159 1.81 9.66 -40.05
C GLN A 159 3.34 9.84 -39.89
N LYS A 160 3.95 10.92 -40.41
CA LYS A 160 5.35 11.25 -40.20
C LYS A 160 5.59 11.79 -38.79
N HIS A 161 6.54 11.19 -38.07
CA HIS A 161 6.95 11.66 -36.75
C HIS A 161 7.85 12.89 -36.88
N LEU A 162 7.47 13.98 -36.22
CA LEU A 162 8.19 15.25 -36.27
C LEU A 162 9.17 15.44 -35.10
N GLY A 163 8.92 14.75 -33.98
CA GLY A 163 9.78 14.83 -32.80
C GLY A 163 9.01 14.63 -31.50
N ASN A 164 9.75 14.71 -30.39
CA ASN A 164 9.23 14.65 -29.03
C ASN A 164 9.61 15.92 -28.27
N PHE A 165 8.61 16.67 -27.81
CA PHE A 165 8.75 18.00 -27.22
C PHE A 165 8.39 18.00 -25.73
N LYS A 166 8.87 19.00 -24.98
CA LYS A 166 8.59 19.09 -23.53
C LYS A 166 7.24 19.74 -23.25
N SER A 167 6.72 20.55 -24.16
CA SER A 167 5.42 21.23 -24.02
C SER A 167 4.47 20.91 -25.18
N PRO A 168 3.14 20.92 -24.93
CA PRO A 168 2.17 20.61 -25.98
C PRO A 168 2.09 21.72 -27.03
N ALA A 169 2.28 22.98 -26.62
CA ALA A 169 2.30 24.13 -27.52
C ALA A 169 3.50 24.10 -28.49
N GLU A 170 4.67 23.68 -28.01
CA GLU A 170 5.85 23.51 -28.86
C GLU A 170 5.66 22.38 -29.88
N ALA A 171 5.08 21.25 -29.47
CA ALA A 171 4.71 20.17 -30.39
C ALA A 171 3.66 20.60 -31.43
N ALA A 172 2.70 21.43 -31.04
CA ALA A 172 1.67 21.96 -31.93
C ALA A 172 2.25 22.93 -32.96
N ARG A 173 3.21 23.78 -32.56
CA ARG A 173 3.94 24.65 -33.51
C ARG A 173 4.72 23.83 -34.55
N ALA A 174 5.39 22.75 -34.13
CA ALA A 174 6.08 21.87 -35.06
C ALA A 174 5.11 21.18 -36.05
N TYR A 175 3.90 20.83 -35.61
CA TYR A 175 2.85 20.34 -36.50
C TYR A 175 2.43 21.41 -37.52
N ASP A 176 2.20 22.64 -37.07
CA ASP A 176 1.78 23.74 -37.93
C ASP A 176 2.84 24.12 -38.97
N GLU A 177 4.12 24.10 -38.59
CA GLU A 177 5.25 24.27 -39.52
C GLU A 177 5.27 23.17 -40.58
N ALA A 178 5.08 21.91 -40.19
CA ALA A 178 5.03 20.79 -41.12
C ALA A 178 3.80 20.86 -42.05
N ALA A 179 2.65 21.30 -41.53
CA ALA A 179 1.43 21.48 -42.31
C ALA A 179 1.57 22.63 -43.32
N ARG A 180 2.14 23.77 -42.92
CA ARG A 180 2.47 24.89 -43.83
C ARG A 180 3.46 24.46 -44.92
N ALA A 181 4.50 23.72 -44.56
CA ALA A 181 5.46 23.18 -45.53
C ALA A 181 4.81 22.22 -46.54
N ALA A 182 3.71 21.56 -46.16
CA ALA A 182 2.92 20.70 -47.03
C ALA A 182 1.78 21.42 -47.78
N GLY A 183 1.67 22.76 -47.64
CA GLY A 183 0.63 23.58 -48.28
C GLY A 183 -0.74 23.52 -47.58
N GLU A 184 -0.84 22.96 -46.38
CA GLU A 184 -2.08 22.92 -45.59
C GLU A 184 -2.19 24.12 -44.64
N THR A 185 -3.03 25.09 -45.00
CA THR A 185 -3.29 26.30 -44.19
C THR A 185 -4.60 26.24 -43.41
N LYS A 186 -5.50 25.30 -43.73
CA LYS A 186 -6.87 25.22 -43.18
C LYS A 186 -6.99 24.46 -41.85
N LYS A 187 -5.99 23.66 -41.48
CA LYS A 187 -6.03 22.76 -40.30
C LYS A 187 -4.83 22.98 -39.36
N LEU A 188 -4.51 24.25 -39.09
CA LEU A 188 -3.45 24.64 -38.15
C LEU A 188 -4.00 24.74 -36.72
N ASN A 189 -3.14 24.48 -35.74
CA ASN A 189 -3.42 24.63 -34.32
C ASN A 189 -3.42 26.10 -33.88
N PHE A 190 -2.58 26.92 -34.52
CA PHE A 190 -2.49 28.35 -34.34
C PHE A 190 -2.74 29.03 -35.70
N PRO A 191 -3.95 29.56 -35.96
CA PRO A 191 -4.15 30.41 -37.12
C PRO A 191 -3.33 31.69 -36.94
N ASP A 192 -2.56 32.09 -37.97
CA ASP A 192 -2.06 33.47 -38.01
C ASP A 192 -3.28 34.39 -38.00
N SER A 193 -3.26 35.39 -37.11
CA SER A 193 -4.39 36.31 -36.89
C SER A 193 -4.74 37.13 -38.13
#